data_AF-A0A4C1VGE3-F1
#
_entry.id   AF-A0A4C1VGE3-F1
#
_cell.length_a   1.000
_cell.length_b   1.000
_cell.length_c   1.000
_cell.angle_alpha   90.00
_cell.angle_beta   90.00
_cell.angle_gamma   90.00
#
_symmetry.space_group_name_H-M   'P 1'
#
loop_
_entity.id
_entity.type
_entity.pdbx_description
1 polymer ?
#
loop_
_entity_poly.entity_id
_entity_poly.type
_entity_poly.pdbx_seq_one_letter_code
_entity_poly.pdbx_strand_id
1 'polypeptide(L)'
;MKAVDDGNGGLFFLNAPGGTGKKFLMSLILATIRANSDIAVAFASSGIATTLLEGCCTAHSALKFPLNLQTIEQPTCNIAKNSAIAKVLMAAKIIIWDEYTMAHRCALEA
;
A
#
# COMPACT_ATOMS: atom_id res chain seq x y z
N MET A 1 -0.84 -0.14 -18.11
CA MET A 1 -1.38 -0.93 -16.99
C MET A 1 -1.37 -2.44 -17.24
N LYS A 2 -0.66 -2.95 -18.26
CA LYS A 2 -0.65 -4.38 -18.63
C LYS A 2 -0.58 -5.39 -17.47
N ALA A 3 0.29 -5.20 -16.48
CA ALA A 3 0.37 -6.13 -15.35
C ALA A 3 -0.94 -6.26 -14.55
N VAL A 4 -1.70 -5.17 -14.45
CA VAL A 4 -3.04 -5.11 -13.84
C VAL A 4 -4.09 -5.64 -14.82
N ASP A 5 -4.04 -5.19 -16.07
CA ASP A 5 -5.02 -5.51 -17.11
C ASP A 5 -5.01 -7.01 -17.47
N ASP A 6 -3.82 -7.59 -17.60
CA ASP A 6 -3.60 -9.00 -17.95
C ASP A 6 -3.70 -9.93 -16.73
N GLY A 7 -3.86 -9.39 -15.51
CA GLY A 7 -3.91 -10.16 -14.26
C GLY A 7 -2.61 -10.88 -13.89
N ASN A 8 -1.51 -10.58 -14.57
CA ASN A 8 -0.19 -11.19 -14.32
C ASN A 8 0.42 -10.77 -12.98
N GLY A 9 -0.03 -9.63 -12.42
CA GLY A 9 0.49 -9.09 -11.17
C GLY A 9 1.99 -8.73 -11.24
N GLY A 10 2.60 -8.53 -10.08
CA GLY A 10 4.03 -8.26 -9.95
C GLY A 10 4.36 -7.30 -8.80
N LEU A 11 5.61 -7.35 -8.33
CA LEU A 11 6.15 -6.40 -7.36
C LEU A 11 7.01 -5.38 -8.09
N PHE A 12 6.66 -4.10 -7.99
CA PHE A 12 7.34 -3.01 -8.67
C PHE A 12 7.85 -1.99 -7.65
N PHE A 13 9.08 -1.52 -7.85
CA PHE A 13 9.68 -0.47 -7.04
C PHE A 13 9.84 0.81 -7.86
N LEU A 14 9.22 1.89 -7.39
CA LEU A 14 9.35 3.20 -8.00
C LEU A 14 10.33 4.05 -7.18
N ASN A 15 11.58 4.13 -7.66
CA ASN A 15 12.61 4.97 -7.07
C ASN A 15 12.86 6.21 -7.94
N ALA A 16 12.64 7.39 -7.36
CA ALA A 16 12.86 8.65 -8.05
C ALA A 16 13.23 9.76 -7.03
N PRO A 17 14.12 10.71 -7.38
CA PRO A 17 14.46 11.85 -6.54
C PRO A 17 13.24 12.69 -6.13
N GLY A 18 13.40 13.50 -5.08
CA GLY A 18 12.41 14.49 -4.68
C GLY A 18 12.06 15.44 -5.83
N GLY A 19 10.78 15.81 -5.95
CA GLY A 19 10.30 16.73 -6.99
C GLY A 19 10.04 16.13 -8.37
N THR A 20 10.26 14.84 -8.58
CA THR A 20 10.09 14.16 -9.89
C THR A 20 8.64 13.72 -10.21
N GLY A 21 7.67 14.10 -9.39
CA GLY A 21 6.27 13.71 -9.62
C GLY A 21 5.93 12.26 -9.29
N LYS A 22 6.78 11.54 -8.54
CA LYS A 22 6.50 10.16 -8.07
C LYS A 22 5.10 10.00 -7.48
N LYS A 23 4.72 10.91 -6.57
CA LYS A 23 3.41 10.90 -5.92
C LYS A 23 2.28 11.18 -6.92
N PHE A 24 2.49 12.09 -7.87
CA PHE A 24 1.54 12.35 -8.95
C PHE A 24 1.30 11.09 -9.80
N LEU A 25 2.35 10.37 -10.16
CA LEU A 25 2.23 9.10 -10.90
C LEU A 25 1.43 8.05 -10.10
N MET A 26 1.72 7.90 -8.80
CA MET A 26 0.97 7.00 -7.92
C MET A 26 -0.52 7.37 -7.86
N SER A 27 -0.84 8.67 -7.68
CA SER A 27 -2.22 9.17 -7.71
C SER A 27 -2.91 8.91 -9.04
N LEU A 28 -2.21 9.09 -10.16
CA LEU A 28 -2.76 8.83 -11.50
C LEU A 28 -3.09 7.34 -11.68
N ILE A 29 -2.21 6.44 -11.23
CA ILE A 29 -2.45 4.99 -11.28
C ILE A 29 -3.69 4.62 -10.45
N LEU A 30 -3.78 5.13 -9.22
CA LEU A 30 -4.95 4.90 -8.34
C LEU A 30 -6.23 5.41 -9.00
N ALA A 31 -6.22 6.63 -9.54
CA ALA A 31 -7.36 7.23 -10.20
C ALA A 31 -7.80 6.42 -11.43
N THR A 32 -6.85 5.95 -12.23
CA THR A 32 -7.16 5.18 -13.45
C THR A 32 -7.83 3.85 -13.13
N ILE A 33 -7.36 3.13 -12.10
CA ILE A 33 -7.99 1.86 -11.69
C ILE A 33 -9.36 2.11 -11.06
N ARG A 34 -9.50 3.13 -10.19
CA ARG A 34 -10.78 3.50 -9.59
C ARG A 34 -11.80 3.97 -10.64
N ALA A 35 -11.35 4.63 -11.71
CA ALA A 35 -12.21 5.02 -12.83
C ALA A 35 -12.83 3.81 -13.55
N ASN A 36 -12.15 2.67 -13.54
CA ASN A 36 -12.68 1.40 -14.04
C ASN A 36 -13.58 0.67 -13.03
N SER A 37 -13.95 1.32 -11.91
CA SER A 37 -14.71 0.72 -10.80
C SER A 37 -14.00 -0.45 -10.10
N ASP A 38 -12.69 -0.58 -10.30
CA ASP A 38 -11.85 -1.55 -9.60
C ASP A 38 -11.34 -1.01 -8.25
N ILE A 39 -10.99 -1.92 -7.35
CA ILE A 39 -10.46 -1.57 -6.03
C ILE A 39 -8.95 -1.28 -6.13
N ALA A 40 -8.56 -0.06 -5.79
CA ALA A 40 -7.17 0.36 -5.69
C ALA A 40 -6.86 0.88 -4.28
N VAL A 41 -5.92 0.23 -3.60
CA VAL A 41 -5.53 0.53 -2.22
C VAL A 41 -4.19 1.26 -2.21
N ALA A 42 -4.09 2.29 -1.37
CA ALA A 42 -2.83 2.94 -1.12
C ALA A 42 -2.68 3.30 0.36
N PHE A 43 -1.46 3.22 0.83
CA PHE A 43 -1.07 3.61 2.19
C PHE A 43 0.34 4.17 2.19
N ALA A 44 0.70 4.87 3.26
CA ALA A 44 2.02 5.46 3.43
C ALA A 44 2.64 5.12 4.78
N SER A 45 3.96 5.16 4.89
CA SER A 45 4.64 4.89 6.17
C SER A 45 4.40 5.99 7.23
N SER A 46 4.15 7.22 6.80
CA SER A 46 3.93 8.39 7.67
C SER A 46 2.54 9.02 7.44
N GLY A 47 1.93 9.57 8.50
CA GLY A 47 0.65 10.29 8.41
C GLY A 47 0.72 11.59 7.59
N ILE A 48 1.90 12.20 7.47
CA ILE A 48 2.08 13.37 6.59
C ILE A 48 2.07 12.93 5.12
N ALA A 49 2.57 11.73 4.82
CA ALA A 49 2.58 11.21 3.47
C ALA A 49 1.19 10.77 2.99
N THR A 50 0.27 10.43 3.92
CA THR A 50 -1.10 10.05 3.56
C THR A 50 -1.94 11.22 3.06
N THR A 51 -1.64 12.47 3.44
CA THR A 51 -2.40 13.64 2.98
C THR A 51 -2.19 13.93 1.49
N LEU A 52 -1.10 13.41 0.92
CA LEU A 52 -0.71 13.64 -0.48
C LEU A 52 -1.32 12.63 -1.45
N LEU A 53 -1.90 11.54 -0.95
CA LEU A 53 -2.59 10.52 -1.74
C LEU A 53 -4.02 10.40 -1.23
N GLU A 54 -5.01 10.84 -2.01
CA GLU A 54 -6.40 10.88 -1.57
C GLU A 54 -6.94 9.49 -1.17
N GLY A 55 -7.55 9.43 0.01
CA GLY A 55 -8.11 8.21 0.58
C GLY A 55 -7.07 7.24 1.16
N CYS A 56 -5.83 7.68 1.36
CA CYS A 56 -4.80 6.87 1.99
C CYS A 56 -4.84 6.94 3.52
N CYS A 57 -4.42 5.86 4.15
CA CYS A 57 -4.14 5.79 5.57
C CYS A 57 -2.71 5.31 5.81
N THR A 58 -2.24 5.34 7.05
CA THR A 58 -0.87 4.87 7.33
C THR A 58 -0.82 3.35 7.19
N ALA A 59 0.31 2.80 6.73
CA ALA A 59 0.51 1.35 6.62
C ALA A 59 0.21 0.63 7.94
N HIS A 60 0.60 1.26 9.06
CA HIS A 60 0.26 0.77 10.41
C HIS A 60 -1.25 0.63 10.63
N SER A 61 -2.05 1.61 10.23
CA SER A 61 -3.52 1.54 10.37
C SER A 61 -4.17 0.61 9.34
N ALA A 62 -3.66 0.58 8.11
CA ALA A 62 -4.18 -0.23 7.01
C ALA A 62 -3.95 -1.73 7.26
N LEU A 63 -2.75 -2.08 7.69
CA LEU A 63 -2.28 -3.45 7.84
C LEU A 63 -2.35 -3.94 9.30
N LYS A 64 -2.68 -3.05 10.24
CA LYS A 64 -2.76 -3.34 11.67
C LYS A 64 -1.48 -4.00 12.19
N PHE A 65 -0.34 -3.40 11.88
CA PHE A 65 0.95 -3.86 12.40
C PHE A 65 0.95 -3.79 13.93
N PRO A 66 1.53 -4.79 14.63
CA PRO A 66 1.77 -4.68 16.06
C PRO A 66 2.79 -3.58 16.35
N LEU A 67 2.67 -2.85 17.46
CA LEU A 67 3.63 -1.77 17.79
C LEU A 67 5.05 -2.29 18.06
N ASN A 68 5.17 -3.55 18.50
CA ASN A 68 6.44 -4.17 18.90
C ASN A 68 7.06 -5.01 17.76
N LEU A 69 7.07 -4.50 16.52
CA LEU A 69 7.60 -5.22 15.34
C LEU A 69 9.03 -5.75 15.49
N GLN A 70 9.83 -5.13 16.36
CA GLN A 70 11.24 -5.48 16.56
C GLN A 70 11.46 -6.66 17.52
N THR A 71 10.47 -6.97 18.36
CA THR A 71 10.60 -8.02 19.40
C THR A 71 9.86 -9.30 19.05
N ILE A 72 9.09 -9.30 17.95
CA ILE A 72 8.31 -10.44 17.48
C ILE A 72 9.12 -11.14 16.38
N GLU A 73 9.44 -12.42 16.56
CA GLU A 73 10.26 -13.18 15.59
C GLU A 73 9.59 -13.34 14.22
N GLN A 74 8.25 -13.42 14.20
CA GLN A 74 7.43 -13.46 12.99
C GLN A 74 6.28 -12.47 13.14
N PRO A 75 6.55 -11.16 12.93
CA PRO A 75 5.49 -10.18 12.99
C PRO A 75 4.49 -10.48 11.88
N THR A 76 3.20 -10.40 12.19
CA THR A 76 2.12 -10.61 11.23
C THR A 76 1.13 -9.47 11.33
N CYS A 77 0.48 -9.15 10.22
CA CYS A 77 -0.61 -8.19 10.18
C CYS A 77 -1.78 -8.67 11.05
N ASN A 78 -2.25 -7.86 12.02
CA ASN A 78 -3.37 -8.22 12.89
C ASN A 78 -4.73 -8.00 12.20
N ILE A 79 -4.93 -8.69 11.07
CA ILE A 79 -6.11 -8.61 10.24
C ILE A 79 -6.85 -9.95 10.30
N ALA A 80 -8.05 -9.95 10.89
CA ALA A 80 -8.88 -11.15 10.88
C ALA A 80 -9.28 -11.51 9.44
N LYS A 81 -9.22 -12.80 9.10
CA LYS A 81 -9.49 -13.34 7.75
C LYS A 81 -10.83 -12.88 7.16
N ASN A 82 -11.86 -12.74 8.00
CA ASN A 82 -13.21 -12.33 7.59
C ASN A 82 -13.50 -10.84 7.78
N SER A 83 -12.49 -10.04 8.15
CA SER A 83 -12.66 -8.60 8.35
C SER A 83 -12.92 -7.87 7.03
N ALA A 84 -13.57 -6.71 7.12
CA ALA A 84 -13.79 -5.84 5.96
C ALA A 84 -12.46 -5.46 5.27
N ILE A 85 -11.40 -5.22 6.05
CA ILE A 85 -10.06 -4.90 5.55
C ILE A 85 -9.49 -6.07 4.73
N ALA A 86 -9.58 -7.30 5.23
CA ALA A 86 -9.13 -8.47 4.49
C ALA A 86 -9.87 -8.62 3.15
N LYS A 87 -11.19 -8.40 3.14
CA LYS A 87 -12.00 -8.45 1.90
C LYS A 87 -11.55 -7.39 0.89
N VAL A 88 -11.28 -6.17 1.35
CA VAL A 88 -10.78 -5.08 0.49
C VAL A 88 -9.39 -5.42 -0.07
N LEU A 89 -8.47 -5.90 0.76
CA LEU A 89 -7.12 -6.27 0.33
C LEU A 89 -7.12 -7.44 -0.66
N MET A 90 -7.97 -8.45 -0.45
CA MET A 90 -8.11 -9.59 -1.37
C MET A 90 -8.74 -9.20 -2.71
N ALA A 91 -9.62 -8.21 -2.73
CA ALA A 91 -10.28 -7.74 -3.95
C ALA A 91 -9.52 -6.61 -4.67
N ALA A 92 -8.44 -6.08 -4.08
CA ALA A 92 -7.65 -5.01 -4.64
C ALA A 92 -6.90 -5.47 -5.90
N LYS A 93 -6.99 -4.69 -6.99
CA LYS A 93 -6.21 -4.87 -8.22
C LYS A 93 -4.79 -4.33 -8.09
N ILE A 94 -4.60 -3.35 -7.22
CA ILE A 94 -3.30 -2.77 -6.91
C ILE A 94 -3.21 -2.36 -5.45
N ILE A 95 -2.00 -2.48 -4.90
CA ILE A 95 -1.62 -1.95 -3.60
C ILE A 95 -0.40 -1.06 -3.81
N ILE A 96 -0.46 0.20 -3.35
CA ILE A 96 0.66 1.15 -3.40
C ILE A 96 1.10 1.50 -1.97
N TRP A 97 2.40 1.41 -1.72
CA TRP A 97 3.02 1.83 -0.46
C TRP A 97 3.95 3.03 -0.71
N ASP A 98 3.55 4.24 -0.30
CA ASP A 98 4.43 5.42 -0.33
C ASP A 98 5.39 5.47 0.86
N GLU A 99 6.60 5.94 0.61
CA GLU A 99 7.67 6.00 1.61
C GLU A 99 7.98 4.62 2.25
N TYR A 100 7.89 3.55 1.46
CA TYR A 100 8.21 2.18 1.92
C TYR A 100 9.65 2.07 2.47
N THR A 101 10.56 2.95 2.03
CA THR A 101 11.95 3.03 2.54
C THR A 101 12.03 3.43 4.01
N MET A 102 10.98 4.03 4.57
CA MET A 102 10.87 4.35 6.00
C MET A 102 10.29 3.19 6.81
N ALA A 103 9.78 2.15 6.16
CA ALA A 103 9.24 0.99 6.85
C ALA A 103 10.38 0.10 7.36
N HIS A 104 10.20 -0.48 8.54
CA HIS A 104 11.10 -1.49 9.06
C HIS A 104 11.03 -2.74 8.17
N ARG A 105 12.15 -3.46 7.97
CA ARG A 105 12.19 -4.69 7.17
C ARG A 105 11.12 -5.70 7.60
N CYS A 106 10.96 -5.86 8.92
CA CYS A 106 9.93 -6.73 9.48
C CYS A 106 8.49 -6.36 9.07
N ALA A 107 8.20 -5.08 8.80
CA ALA A 107 6.87 -4.66 8.32
C ALA A 107 6.64 -5.02 6.84
N LEU A 108 7.72 -5.17 6.06
CA LEU A 108 7.64 -5.57 4.65
C LEU A 108 7.52 -7.10 4.50
N GLU A 109 8.01 -7.87 5.47
CA GLU A 109 8.00 -9.33 5.48
C GLU A 109 6.78 -9.96 6.22
N ALA A 110 6.02 -9.14 6.94
CA ALA A 110 4.85 -9.53 7.78
C ALA A 110 3.55 -9.75 7.00
#